data_AF-A0A4Q3T8L6-F1
#
_entry.id   AF-A0A4Q3T8L6-F1
#
_cell.length_a   1.000
_cell.length_b   1.000
_cell.length_c   1.000
_cell.angle_alpha   90.00
_cell.angle_beta   90.00
_cell.angle_gamma   90.00
#
_symmetry.space_group_name_H-M   'P 1'
#
loop_
_entity.id
_entity.type
_entity.pdbx_description
1 polymer ?
#
loop_
_entity_poly.entity_id
_entity_poly.type
_entity_poly.pdbx_seq_one_letter_code
_entity_poly.pdbx_strand_id
1 'polypeptide(L)'
;VDVGPGSIYGQYATIKDENPDLLEQIRPGFALAGGLAPVVAAAYLNALQLDANLYHIGYRMTTGPNTWVVAYSRLDDKRANNADTASYGVTYTYALSKRTNLNAVLTRFNNSGLGQAAPGGNGFLGGVTGTAGQDSTNIAFGVRHSF
;
A
#
# COMPACT_ATOMS: atom_id res chain seq x y z
N VAL A 1 9.06 -19.43 -3.32
CA VAL A 1 9.37 -20.83 -2.93
C VAL A 1 8.13 -21.65 -3.21
N ASP A 2 8.27 -22.79 -3.89
CA ASP A 2 7.13 -23.68 -4.14
C ASP A 2 6.78 -24.47 -2.89
N VAL A 3 5.49 -24.49 -2.54
CA VAL A 3 4.93 -25.13 -1.35
C VAL A 3 3.62 -25.79 -1.75
N GLY A 4 3.58 -27.11 -1.75
CA GLY A 4 2.42 -27.88 -2.19
C GLY A 4 2.05 -27.56 -3.65
N PRO A 5 0.76 -27.33 -3.97
CA PRO A 5 0.30 -27.05 -5.34
C PRO A 5 0.52 -25.60 -5.78
N GLY A 6 1.27 -24.80 -5.02
CA GLY A 6 1.43 -23.38 -5.27
C GLY A 6 2.80 -22.85 -4.86
N SER A 7 2.89 -21.53 -4.81
CA SER A 7 4.12 -20.82 -4.48
C SER A 7 3.86 -19.76 -3.43
N ILE A 8 4.75 -19.69 -2.43
CA ILE A 8 4.83 -18.62 -1.44
C ILE A 8 5.82 -17.56 -1.91
N TYR A 9 5.45 -16.31 -1.73
CA TYR A 9 6.24 -15.11 -1.97
C TYR A 9 6.34 -14.35 -0.65
N GLY A 10 7.49 -13.76 -0.39
CA GLY A 10 7.71 -12.94 0.79
C GLY A 10 8.61 -11.77 0.45
N GLN A 11 8.37 -10.65 1.12
CA GLN A 11 9.22 -9.48 1.04
C GLN A 11 9.35 -8.87 2.43
N TYR A 12 10.55 -8.39 2.71
CA TYR A 12 10.83 -7.52 3.83
C TYR A 12 11.60 -6.32 3.30
N ALA A 13 11.26 -5.12 3.77
CA ALA A 13 11.99 -3.91 3.45
C ALA A 13 12.00 -2.96 4.65
N THR A 14 13.07 -2.20 4.78
CA THR A 14 13.17 -1.07 5.70
C THR A 14 13.11 0.22 4.88
N ILE A 15 12.29 1.17 5.30
CA ILE A 15 12.15 2.47 4.67
C ILE A 15 12.66 3.49 5.67
N LYS A 16 13.69 4.25 5.30
CA LYS A 16 14.24 5.30 6.15
C LYS A 16 14.60 6.52 5.32
N ASP A 17 14.05 7.67 5.69
CA ASP A 17 14.36 8.98 5.13
C ASP A 17 14.32 10.02 6.26
N GLU A 18 15.50 10.55 6.60
CA GLU A 18 15.67 11.55 7.66
C GLU A 18 15.65 12.99 7.12
N ASN A 19 15.87 13.16 5.81
CA ASN A 19 16.06 14.45 5.14
C ASN A 19 15.28 14.46 3.81
N PRO A 20 13.94 14.55 3.87
CA PRO A 20 13.11 14.45 2.70
C PRO A 20 13.31 15.67 1.77
N ASP A 21 13.78 15.42 0.55
CA ASP A 21 13.97 16.44 -0.51
C ASP A 21 12.70 17.26 -0.79
N LEU A 22 11.53 16.69 -0.52
CA LEU A 22 10.24 17.37 -0.63
C LEU A 22 10.18 18.64 0.24
N LEU A 23 10.85 18.65 1.40
CA LEU A 23 10.91 19.82 2.25
C LEU A 23 11.57 21.00 1.52
N GLU A 24 12.70 20.78 0.86
CA GLU A 24 13.40 21.82 0.09
C GLU A 24 12.52 22.37 -1.05
N GLN A 25 11.70 21.53 -1.65
CA GLN A 25 10.77 21.93 -2.71
C GLN A 25 9.62 22.81 -2.20
N ILE A 26 9.13 22.57 -0.97
CA ILE A 26 7.99 23.32 -0.40
C ILE A 26 8.41 24.50 0.48
N ARG A 27 9.67 24.56 0.94
CA ARG A 27 10.22 25.63 1.79
C ARG A 27 9.95 27.05 1.30
N PRO A 28 10.08 27.37 -0.01
CA PRO A 28 9.77 28.72 -0.50
C PRO A 28 8.33 29.18 -0.17
N GLY A 29 7.38 28.24 -0.09
CA GLY A 29 6.00 28.51 0.29
C GLY A 29 5.82 28.97 1.74
N PHE A 30 6.80 28.75 2.61
CA PHE A 30 6.74 29.18 4.01
C PHE A 30 7.08 30.65 4.22
N ALA A 31 7.47 31.39 3.17
CA ALA A 31 7.75 32.83 3.28
C ALA A 31 6.57 33.63 3.85
N LEU A 32 5.33 33.18 3.59
CA LEU A 32 4.10 33.78 4.14
C LEU A 32 3.95 33.62 5.65
N ALA A 33 4.69 32.69 6.27
CA ALA A 33 4.71 32.51 7.73
C ALA A 33 5.62 33.53 8.45
N GLY A 34 6.35 34.38 7.72
CA GLY A 34 7.20 35.44 8.27
C GLY A 34 8.23 34.89 9.27
N GLY A 35 8.31 35.50 10.45
CA GLY A 35 9.22 35.06 11.52
C GLY A 35 8.99 33.63 12.03
N LEU A 36 7.85 33.01 11.73
CA LEU A 36 7.54 31.62 12.09
C LEU A 36 8.02 30.60 11.06
N ALA A 37 8.57 31.04 9.91
CA ALA A 37 9.03 30.15 8.85
C ALA A 37 9.98 29.03 9.33
N PRO A 38 10.94 29.27 10.27
CA PRO A 38 11.79 28.20 10.80
C PRO A 38 11.00 27.13 11.59
N VAL A 39 9.99 27.55 12.36
CA VAL A 39 9.15 26.64 13.16
C VAL A 39 8.28 25.78 12.24
N VAL A 40 7.70 26.39 11.20
CA VAL A 40 6.92 25.68 10.19
C VAL A 40 7.81 24.66 9.46
N ALA A 41 9.00 25.08 9.02
CA ALA A 41 9.93 24.18 8.34
C ALA A 41 10.36 23.00 9.22
N ALA A 42 10.59 23.22 10.52
CA ALA A 42 10.92 22.14 11.46
C ALA A 42 9.75 21.15 11.66
N ALA A 43 8.51 21.66 11.71
CA ALA A 43 7.32 20.81 11.81
C ALA A 43 7.15 19.93 10.55
N TYR A 44 7.35 20.49 9.36
CA TYR A 44 7.31 19.72 8.11
C TYR A 44 8.49 18.75 7.97
N LEU A 45 9.69 19.12 8.40
CA LEU A 45 10.83 18.19 8.45
C LEU A 45 10.46 16.96 9.29
N ASN A 46 9.90 17.18 10.48
CA ASN A 46 9.43 16.07 11.30
C ASN A 46 8.27 15.32 10.64
N ALA A 47 7.30 15.98 10.02
CA ALA A 47 6.16 15.28 9.42
C ALA A 47 6.55 14.39 8.22
N LEU A 48 7.51 14.84 7.40
CA LEU A 48 7.87 14.20 6.14
C LEU A 48 8.91 13.09 6.25
N GLN A 49 9.58 12.96 7.40
CA GLN A 49 10.50 11.86 7.65
C GLN A 49 9.78 10.50 7.56
N LEU A 50 10.50 9.49 7.10
CA LEU A 50 10.01 8.12 7.02
C LEU A 50 10.92 7.21 7.83
N ASP A 51 10.33 6.34 8.65
CA ASP A 51 11.04 5.26 9.33
C ASP A 51 10.04 4.13 9.54
N ALA A 52 10.11 3.08 8.72
CA ALA A 52 9.13 2.01 8.75
C ALA A 52 9.71 0.66 8.29
N ASN A 53 9.09 -0.41 8.77
CA ASN A 53 9.30 -1.76 8.27
C ASN A 53 8.11 -2.20 7.42
N LEU A 54 8.38 -2.72 6.22
CA LEU A 54 7.40 -3.36 5.35
C LEU A 54 7.59 -4.87 5.39
N TYR A 55 6.52 -5.58 5.70
CA TYR A 55 6.42 -7.04 5.61
C TYR A 55 5.35 -7.40 4.59
N HIS A 56 5.63 -8.41 3.77
CA HIS A 56 4.65 -8.97 2.84
C HIS A 56 4.82 -10.47 2.76
N ILE A 57 3.68 -11.18 2.73
CA ILE A 57 3.62 -12.59 2.40
C ILE A 57 2.42 -12.85 1.51
N GLY A 58 2.63 -13.67 0.48
CA GLY A 58 1.60 -14.06 -0.46
C GLY A 58 1.69 -15.53 -0.81
N TYR A 59 0.55 -16.13 -1.12
CA TYR A 59 0.46 -17.48 -1.64
C TYR A 59 -0.35 -17.47 -2.93
N ARG A 60 0.19 -18.10 -3.97
CA ARG A 60 -0.46 -18.27 -5.27
C ARG A 60 -0.64 -19.75 -5.57
N MET A 61 -1.82 -20.12 -6.02
CA MET A 61 -2.13 -21.48 -6.46
C MET A 61 -2.89 -21.42 -7.78
N THR A 62 -2.48 -22.25 -8.74
CA THR A 62 -3.16 -22.39 -10.03
C THR A 62 -3.57 -23.84 -10.23
N THR A 63 -4.88 -24.07 -10.46
CA THR A 63 -5.47 -25.41 -10.66
C THR A 63 -6.43 -25.40 -11.86
N GLY A 64 -6.00 -26.00 -12.96
CA GLY A 64 -6.74 -25.95 -14.23
C GLY A 64 -6.93 -24.49 -14.69
N PRO A 65 -8.17 -24.04 -14.98
CA PRO A 65 -8.44 -22.66 -15.38
C PRO A 65 -8.43 -21.66 -14.20
N ASN A 66 -8.29 -22.12 -12.96
CA ASN A 66 -8.44 -21.31 -11.76
C ASN A 66 -7.08 -20.83 -11.25
N THR A 67 -6.97 -19.55 -10.89
CA THR A 67 -5.82 -19.02 -10.14
C THR A 67 -6.32 -18.25 -8.92
N TRP A 68 -5.76 -18.59 -7.77
CA TRP A 68 -6.01 -17.94 -6.50
C TRP A 68 -4.73 -17.27 -6.01
N VAL A 69 -4.84 -16.05 -5.53
CA VAL A 69 -3.78 -15.34 -4.83
C VAL A 69 -4.34 -14.80 -3.54
N VAL A 70 -3.71 -15.11 -2.42
CA VAL A 70 -3.99 -14.46 -1.13
C VAL A 70 -2.72 -13.79 -0.65
N ALA A 71 -2.86 -12.64 -0.01
CA ALA A 71 -1.71 -11.92 0.50
C ALA A 71 -2.04 -11.13 1.76
N TYR A 72 -1.01 -10.91 2.56
CA TYR A 72 -1.00 -10.00 3.69
C TYR A 72 0.23 -9.10 3.59
N SER A 73 0.05 -7.81 3.84
CA SER A 73 1.12 -6.84 3.97
C SER A 73 0.96 -6.05 5.27
N ARG A 74 2.07 -5.63 5.86
CA ARG A 74 2.09 -4.69 6.97
C ARG A 74 3.21 -3.68 6.77
N LEU A 75 2.85 -2.40 6.75
CA LEU A 75 3.73 -1.28 7.00
C LEU A 75 3.63 -0.93 8.49
N ASP A 76 4.76 -0.95 9.18
CA ASP A 76 4.91 -0.71 10.62
C ASP A 76 5.80 0.53 10.79
N ASP A 77 5.15 1.66 11.06
CA ASP A 77 5.76 2.98 11.26
C ASP A 77 6.46 3.01 12.63
N LYS A 78 7.76 3.26 12.61
CA LYS A 78 8.60 3.33 13.81
C LYS A 78 8.57 4.69 14.47
N ARG A 79 7.84 5.64 13.90
CA ARG A 79 7.73 7.01 14.38
C ARG A 79 6.52 7.18 15.29
N ALA A 80 6.51 8.27 16.05
CA ALA A 80 5.42 8.60 16.98
C ALA A 80 4.06 8.80 16.30
N ASN A 81 4.05 9.03 14.97
CA ASN A 81 2.84 9.18 14.16
C ASN A 81 2.02 7.87 14.08
N ASN A 82 2.67 6.72 14.30
CA ASN A 82 2.06 5.40 14.27
C ASN A 82 1.20 5.20 13.02
N ALA A 83 1.71 5.60 11.85
CA ALA A 83 1.02 5.49 10.56
C ALA A 83 0.98 4.05 10.02
N ASP A 84 0.80 3.07 10.90
CA ASP A 84 0.73 1.66 10.56
C ASP A 84 -0.41 1.39 9.59
N THR A 85 -0.13 0.50 8.64
CA THR A 85 -1.11 0.01 7.68
C THR A 85 -0.93 -1.48 7.51
N ALA A 86 -1.99 -2.24 7.76
CA ALA A 86 -2.06 -3.64 7.36
C ALA A 86 -3.02 -3.80 6.19
N SER A 87 -2.66 -4.62 5.20
CA SER A 87 -3.59 -5.02 4.16
C SER A 87 -3.67 -6.53 4.01
N TYR A 88 -4.84 -7.01 3.66
CA TYR A 88 -5.06 -8.39 3.27
C TYR A 88 -6.02 -8.45 2.09
N GLY A 89 -5.78 -9.40 1.21
CA GLY A 89 -6.60 -9.52 0.01
C GLY A 89 -6.59 -10.92 -0.57
N VAL A 90 -7.63 -11.16 -1.37
CA VAL A 90 -7.77 -12.32 -2.22
C VAL A 90 -8.06 -11.85 -3.64
N THR A 91 -7.37 -12.46 -4.59
CA THR A 91 -7.64 -12.35 -6.02
C THR A 91 -7.95 -13.73 -6.56
N TYR A 92 -9.05 -13.82 -7.29
CA TYR A 92 -9.42 -14.98 -8.07
C TYR A 92 -9.40 -14.62 -9.55
N THR A 93 -8.85 -15.51 -10.36
CA THR A 93 -8.83 -15.39 -11.81
C THR A 93 -9.28 -16.69 -12.45
N TYR A 94 -10.21 -16.59 -13.39
CA TYR A 94 -10.70 -17.71 -14.18
C TYR A 94 -10.33 -17.52 -15.65
N ALA A 95 -9.56 -18.44 -16.21
CA ALA A 95 -9.19 -18.43 -17.62
C ALA A 95 -10.33 -18.98 -18.49
N LEU A 96 -10.97 -18.09 -19.26
CA LEU A 96 -11.93 -18.47 -20.30
C LEU A 96 -11.19 -19.03 -21.54
N SER A 97 -10.00 -18.52 -21.82
CA SER A 97 -9.11 -18.99 -22.88
C SER A 97 -7.65 -18.61 -22.56
N LYS A 98 -6.72 -18.92 -23.49
CA LYS A 98 -5.33 -18.42 -23.41
C LYS A 98 -5.25 -16.88 -23.46
N ARG A 99 -6.29 -16.22 -23.99
CA ARG A 99 -6.33 -14.78 -24.28
C ARG A 99 -7.27 -13.99 -23.38
N THR A 100 -8.26 -14.65 -22.77
CA THR A 100 -9.33 -14.00 -22.00
C THR A 100 -9.44 -14.61 -20.60
N ASN A 101 -9.50 -13.75 -19.58
CA ASN A 101 -9.81 -14.17 -18.22
C ASN A 101 -10.78 -13.22 -17.53
N LEU A 102 -11.47 -13.75 -16.52
CA LEU A 102 -12.30 -13.02 -15.57
C LEU A 102 -11.52 -12.88 -14.26
N ASN A 103 -11.65 -11.74 -13.58
CA ASN A 103 -11.02 -11.49 -12.29
C ASN A 103 -12.03 -11.00 -11.26
N ALA A 104 -11.85 -11.47 -10.02
CA ALA A 104 -12.55 -10.98 -8.84
C ALA A 104 -11.52 -10.68 -7.75
N VAL A 105 -11.64 -9.53 -7.11
CA VAL A 105 -10.69 -9.04 -6.11
C VAL A 105 -11.45 -8.52 -4.90
N LEU A 106 -10.98 -8.89 -3.72
CA LEU A 106 -11.36 -8.30 -2.45
C LEU A 106 -10.09 -7.91 -1.71
N THR A 107 -10.01 -6.67 -1.24
CA THR A 107 -8.86 -6.20 -0.44
C THR A 107 -9.34 -5.26 0.65
N ARG A 108 -8.76 -5.40 1.83
CA ARG A 108 -8.98 -4.51 2.98
C ARG A 108 -7.65 -3.88 3.37
N PHE A 109 -7.68 -2.59 3.65
CA PHE A 109 -6.64 -1.85 4.34
C PHE A 109 -7.18 -1.45 5.70
N ASN A 110 -6.44 -1.81 6.74
CA ASN A 110 -6.66 -1.38 8.11
C ASN A 110 -5.58 -0.37 8.47
N ASN A 111 -5.98 0.84 8.78
CA ASN A 111 -5.10 1.97 9.03
C ASN A 111 -5.13 2.31 10.53
N SER A 112 -4.00 2.74 11.09
CA SER A 112 -3.96 3.26 12.46
C SER A 112 -3.17 4.56 12.54
N GLY A 113 -3.34 5.31 13.63
CA GLY A 113 -2.68 6.60 13.80
C GLY A 113 -2.92 7.52 12.61
N LEU A 114 -1.82 8.00 12.00
CA LEU A 114 -1.86 8.84 10.79
C LEU A 114 -1.88 8.06 9.46
N GLY A 115 -2.02 6.73 9.51
CA GLY A 115 -2.12 5.88 8.33
C GLY A 115 -3.39 6.19 7.53
N GLN A 116 -3.29 6.21 6.21
CA GLN A 116 -4.39 6.56 5.31
C GLN A 116 -4.43 5.74 4.02
N ALA A 117 -3.79 4.58 3.95
CA ALA A 117 -3.70 3.85 2.70
C ALA A 117 -5.09 3.39 2.21
N ALA A 118 -5.36 3.57 0.92
CA ALA A 118 -6.59 3.13 0.27
C ALA A 118 -6.32 2.22 -0.94
N PRO A 119 -7.11 1.15 -1.12
CA PRO A 119 -6.99 0.27 -2.28
C PRO A 119 -7.50 0.94 -3.57
N GLY A 120 -6.82 0.67 -4.67
CA GLY A 120 -7.19 1.01 -6.04
C GLY A 120 -7.57 -0.19 -6.88
N GLY A 121 -7.41 -0.07 -8.20
CA GLY A 121 -7.71 -1.14 -9.14
C GLY A 121 -6.94 -2.41 -8.85
N ASN A 122 -7.61 -3.56 -8.96
CA ASN A 122 -7.06 -4.88 -8.62
C ASN A 122 -6.53 -5.01 -7.17
N GLY A 123 -6.96 -4.16 -6.24
CA GLY A 123 -6.61 -4.27 -4.82
C GLY A 123 -5.21 -3.76 -4.46
N PHE A 124 -4.48 -3.17 -5.41
CA PHE A 124 -3.19 -2.52 -5.13
C PHE A 124 -3.39 -1.21 -4.36
N LEU A 125 -2.33 -0.66 -3.75
CA LEU A 125 -2.39 0.70 -3.21
C LEU A 125 -2.76 1.69 -4.33
N GLY A 126 -3.83 2.46 -4.14
CA GLY A 126 -4.41 3.33 -5.17
C GLY A 126 -4.60 4.78 -4.76
N GLY A 127 -4.35 5.11 -3.49
CA GLY A 127 -4.49 6.47 -2.99
C GLY A 127 -4.58 6.50 -1.47
N VAL A 128 -5.23 7.54 -0.96
CA VAL A 128 -5.44 7.76 0.47
C VAL A 128 -6.92 7.83 0.85
N THR A 129 -7.24 7.49 2.10
CA THR A 129 -8.58 7.65 2.69
C THR A 129 -8.88 9.11 2.98
N GLY A 130 -10.17 9.43 3.18
CA GLY A 130 -10.61 10.81 3.44
C GLY A 130 -10.06 11.38 4.75
N THR A 131 -9.82 10.53 5.76
CA THR A 131 -9.24 10.91 7.05
C THR A 131 -8.22 9.88 7.56
N ALA A 132 -7.32 10.36 8.44
CA ALA A 132 -6.35 9.54 9.18
C ALA A 132 -7.02 8.42 9.99
N GLY A 133 -6.40 7.24 9.99
CA GLY A 133 -6.87 6.05 10.71
C GLY A 133 -8.15 5.43 10.14
N GLN A 134 -8.68 5.96 9.02
CA GLN A 134 -9.85 5.38 8.39
C GLN A 134 -9.48 4.14 7.60
N ASP A 135 -10.13 3.02 7.87
CA ASP A 135 -9.98 1.80 7.07
C ASP A 135 -10.67 1.89 5.71
N SER A 136 -10.30 1.03 4.76
CA SER A 136 -10.91 1.00 3.44
C SER A 136 -10.96 -0.40 2.82
N THR A 137 -12.04 -0.68 2.08
CA THR A 137 -12.27 -1.97 1.41
C THR A 137 -12.48 -1.75 -0.08
N ASN A 138 -11.84 -2.57 -0.93
CA ASN A 138 -12.11 -2.65 -2.35
C ASN A 138 -12.73 -4.01 -2.69
N ILE A 139 -13.77 -3.97 -3.53
CA ILE A 139 -14.30 -5.12 -4.24
C ILE A 139 -14.27 -4.74 -5.72
N ALA A 140 -13.61 -5.57 -6.54
CA ALA A 140 -13.49 -5.31 -7.97
C ALA A 140 -13.72 -6.59 -8.79
N PHE A 141 -14.40 -6.42 -9.92
CA PHE A 141 -14.58 -7.44 -10.94
C PHE A 141 -14.05 -6.90 -12.25
N GLY A 142 -13.45 -7.77 -13.05
CA GLY A 142 -12.90 -7.36 -14.33
C GLY A 142 -12.80 -8.48 -15.34
N VAL A 143 -12.45 -8.07 -16.56
CA VAL A 143 -12.12 -8.95 -17.68
C VAL A 143 -10.82 -8.44 -18.29
N ARG A 144 -9.88 -9.35 -18.54
CA ARG A 144 -8.68 -9.03 -19.33
C ARG A 144 -8.70 -9.85 -20.61
N HIS A 145 -8.52 -9.17 -21.75
CA HIS A 145 -8.33 -9.78 -23.06
C HIS A 145 -6.96 -9.38 -23.64
N SER A 146 -6.28 -10.30 -24.33
CA SER A 146 -4.97 -10.08 -24.95
C SER A 146 -4.98 -10.58 -26.40
N PHE A 147 -4.58 -9.71 -27.33
CA PHE A 147 -4.62 -9.93 -28.79
C PHE A 147 -3.32 -10.55 -29.34
#